data_AF-A0AA38GMM2-F1
#
_entry.id   AF-A0AA38GMM2-F1
#
_cell.length_a   1.000
_cell.length_b   1.000
_cell.length_c   1.000
_cell.angle_alpha   90.00
_cell.angle_beta   90.00
_cell.angle_gamma   90.00
#
_symmetry.space_group_name_H-M   'P 1'
#
loop_
_entity.id
_entity.type
_entity.pdbx_description
1 polymer ?
#
loop_
_entity_poly.entity_id
_entity_poly.type
_entity_poly.pdbx_seq_one_letter_code
_entity_poly.pdbx_strand_id
1 'polypeptide(L)'
;AIRNHKFVPVLDDPGTADLSAYVDFAYVRQVVEETAGEVAAFGPISQSQFLGQLGINFRLEALMQNATDEQAEALQLGYWRLVGEGPALFWEGKDELAPI
;
A
#
# COMPACT_ATOMS: atom_id res chain seq x y z
N ALA A 1 -9.58 10.47 14.76
CA ALA A 1 -8.86 9.45 15.56
C ALA A 1 -9.54 8.10 15.36
N ILE A 2 -8.84 6.98 15.59
CA ILE A 2 -9.42 5.64 15.49
C ILE A 2 -9.40 4.98 16.87
N ARG A 3 -10.56 4.49 17.31
CA ARG A 3 -10.71 3.72 18.56
C ARG A 3 -11.75 2.64 18.35
N ASN A 4 -11.49 1.41 18.81
CA ASN A 4 -12.41 0.28 18.68
C ASN A 4 -12.97 0.11 17.25
N HIS A 5 -12.10 0.16 16.25
CA HIS A 5 -12.43 0.04 14.82
C HIS A 5 -13.41 1.10 14.27
N LYS A 6 -13.51 2.28 14.91
CA LYS A 6 -14.37 3.38 14.45
C LYS A 6 -13.63 4.71 14.43
N PHE A 7 -14.03 5.58 13.52
CA PHE A 7 -13.61 6.98 13.55
C PHE A 7 -14.29 7.70 14.73
N VAL A 8 -13.50 8.42 15.52
CA VAL A 8 -13.98 9.26 16.64
C VAL A 8 -13.40 10.67 16.51
N PRO A 9 -14.08 11.70 17.07
CA PRO A 9 -13.55 13.06 17.12
C PRO A 9 -12.18 13.10 17.78
N VAL A 10 -11.29 13.97 17.29
CA VAL A 10 -9.89 14.01 17.74
C VAL A 10 -9.76 14.39 19.22
N LEU A 11 -10.66 15.24 19.73
CA LEU A 11 -10.64 15.71 21.12
C LEU A 11 -11.55 14.90 22.06
N ASP A 12 -12.12 13.79 21.58
CA ASP A 12 -12.88 12.87 22.41
C ASP A 12 -11.93 11.99 23.24
N ASP A 13 -11.95 12.15 24.57
CA ASP A 13 -11.14 11.42 25.55
C ASP A 13 -9.65 11.24 25.15
N PRO A 14 -8.87 12.34 25.13
CA PRO A 14 -7.51 12.34 24.59
C PRO A 14 -6.57 11.30 25.22
N GLY A 15 -5.76 10.66 24.39
CA GLY A 15 -4.85 9.59 24.79
C GLY A 15 -5.44 8.19 24.68
N THR A 16 -6.75 8.06 24.42
CA THR A 16 -7.42 6.74 24.30
C THR A 16 -7.67 6.27 22.86
N ALA A 17 -7.39 7.12 21.88
CA ALA A 17 -7.58 6.83 20.46
C ALA A 17 -6.28 7.06 19.69
N ASP A 18 -6.08 6.28 18.63
CA ASP A 18 -4.95 6.43 17.72
C ASP A 18 -5.14 7.65 16.81
N LEU A 19 -4.07 8.42 16.63
CA LEU A 19 -4.04 9.60 15.77
C LEU A 19 -3.18 9.34 14.55
N SER A 20 -3.79 9.44 13.39
CA SER A 20 -3.12 9.33 12.10
C SER A 20 -3.55 10.47 11.18
N ALA A 21 -2.68 10.78 10.22
CA ALA A 21 -2.90 11.76 9.17
C ALA A 21 -2.20 11.29 7.90
N TYR A 22 -2.62 11.82 6.74
CA TYR A 22 -1.91 11.57 5.49
C TYR A 22 -0.54 12.24 5.50
N VAL A 23 0.44 11.57 4.91
CA VAL A 23 1.76 12.15 4.67
C VAL A 23 1.69 13.06 3.43
N ASP A 24 2.16 14.29 3.57
CA ASP A 24 2.32 15.21 2.44
C ASP A 24 3.66 14.98 1.74
N PHE A 25 3.67 14.06 0.78
CA PHE A 25 4.87 13.74 0.00
C PHE A 25 5.35 14.90 -0.89
N ALA A 26 4.47 15.83 -1.28
CA ALA A 26 4.85 16.99 -2.07
C ALA A 26 5.65 17.97 -1.21
N TYR A 27 5.24 18.18 0.04
CA TYR A 27 5.98 19.00 0.98
C TYR A 27 7.33 18.39 1.36
N VAL A 28 7.39 17.07 1.64
CA VAL A 28 8.66 16.35 1.84
C VAL A 28 9.59 16.54 0.63
N ARG A 29 9.01 16.39 -0.57
CA ARG A 29 9.47 16.89 -1.87
C ARG A 29 10.32 18.16 -1.78
N GLN A 30 9.55 19.22 -1.56
CA GLN A 30 10.00 20.59 -1.58
C GLN A 30 11.14 20.84 -0.59
N VAL A 31 11.02 20.33 0.64
CA VAL A 31 12.04 20.52 1.69
C VAL A 31 13.38 19.91 1.28
N VAL A 32 13.39 18.75 0.60
CA VAL A 32 14.63 18.15 0.11
C VAL A 32 15.25 19.01 -0.99
N GLU A 33 14.44 19.49 -1.94
CA GLU A 33 14.92 20.31 -3.07
C GLU A 33 15.52 21.66 -2.61
N GLU A 34 15.13 22.16 -1.44
CA GLU A 34 15.69 23.38 -0.82
C GLU A 34 17.11 23.17 -0.23
N THR A 35 17.60 21.94 -0.06
CA THR A 35 18.91 21.63 0.59
C THR A 35 20.16 21.87 -0.27
N ALA A 36 20.11 22.82 -1.21
CA ALA A 36 21.22 23.20 -2.10
C ALA A 36 21.88 22.03 -2.88
N GLY A 37 21.16 20.92 -3.08
CA GLY A 37 21.58 19.81 -3.94
C GLY A 37 22.45 18.73 -3.28
N GLU A 38 22.59 18.72 -1.95
CA GLU A 38 23.30 17.65 -1.23
C GLU A 38 22.51 16.33 -1.21
N VAL A 39 21.19 16.42 -1.33
CA VAL A 39 20.25 15.29 -1.29
C VAL A 39 19.24 15.43 -2.42
N ALA A 40 18.81 14.29 -2.98
CA ALA A 40 17.76 14.22 -4.00
C ALA A 40 16.58 13.37 -3.52
N ALA A 41 15.36 13.79 -3.85
CA ALA A 41 14.14 13.02 -3.63
C ALA A 41 13.66 12.38 -4.94
N PHE A 42 13.37 11.08 -4.90
CA PHE A 42 12.83 10.33 -6.02
C PHE A 42 11.39 9.89 -5.72
N GLY A 43 10.48 10.07 -6.68
CA GLY A 43 9.05 9.81 -6.52
C GLY A 43 8.22 11.07 -6.17
N PRO A 44 7.06 10.92 -5.50
CA PRO A 44 6.48 9.65 -5.06
C PRO A 44 5.95 8.81 -6.23
N ILE A 45 5.84 7.50 -6.03
CA ILE A 45 5.10 6.58 -6.88
C ILE A 45 4.14 5.77 -6.00
N SER A 46 3.14 5.12 -6.59
CA SER A 46 2.23 4.29 -5.80
C SER A 46 2.95 3.04 -5.26
N GLN A 47 2.46 2.48 -4.15
CA GLN A 47 2.97 1.22 -3.61
C GLN A 47 2.91 0.09 -4.65
N SER A 48 1.81 0.02 -5.40
CA SER A 48 1.62 -0.95 -6.48
C SER A 48 2.71 -0.82 -7.56
N GLN A 49 2.98 0.41 -8.02
CA GLN A 49 4.05 0.67 -8.99
C GLN A 49 5.42 0.29 -8.44
N PHE A 50 5.72 0.66 -7.19
CA PHE A 50 7.01 0.34 -6.56
C PHE A 50 7.24 -1.16 -6.45
N LEU A 51 6.26 -1.90 -5.91
CA LEU A 51 6.37 -3.35 -5.75
C LEU A 51 6.39 -4.07 -7.11
N GLY A 52 5.59 -3.60 -8.06
CA GLY A 52 5.58 -4.07 -9.45
C GLY A 52 6.96 -3.96 -10.10
N GLN A 53 7.61 -2.80 -9.98
CA GLN A 53 8.97 -2.57 -10.50
C GLN A 53 10.04 -3.44 -9.81
N LEU A 54 9.82 -3.81 -8.55
CA LEU A 54 10.68 -4.76 -7.82
C LEU A 54 10.43 -6.23 -8.17
N GLY A 55 9.46 -6.53 -9.05
CA GLY A 55 9.18 -7.88 -9.53
C GLY A 55 8.34 -8.73 -8.58
N ILE A 56 7.44 -8.10 -7.80
CA ILE A 56 6.54 -8.83 -6.90
C ILE A 56 5.71 -9.91 -7.61
N ASN A 57 5.33 -9.72 -8.88
CA ASN A 57 4.57 -10.70 -9.66
C ASN A 57 5.37 -11.99 -9.88
N PHE A 58 6.64 -11.86 -10.27
CA PHE A 58 7.54 -13.02 -10.40
C PHE A 58 7.73 -13.76 -9.07
N ARG A 59 7.76 -12.99 -7.97
CA ARG A 59 7.86 -13.60 -6.63
C ARG A 59 6.59 -14.35 -6.27
N LEU A 60 5.41 -13.81 -6.57
CA LEU A 60 4.13 -14.49 -6.38
C LEU A 60 4.11 -15.81 -7.16
N GLU A 61 4.39 -15.77 -8.46
CA GLU A 61 4.43 -16.97 -9.32
C GLU A 61 5.36 -18.05 -8.74
N ALA A 62 6.57 -17.68 -8.34
CA ALA A 62 7.55 -18.61 -7.77
C ALA A 62 7.06 -19.24 -6.44
N LEU A 63 6.34 -18.49 -5.62
CA LEU A 63 5.77 -19.01 -4.37
C LEU A 63 4.60 -19.97 -4.64
N MET A 64 3.77 -19.66 -5.63
CA MET A 64 2.60 -20.45 -6.00
C MET A 64 2.99 -21.86 -6.50
N GLN A 65 4.17 -22.03 -7.09
CA GLN A 65 4.64 -23.33 -7.60
C GLN A 65 4.71 -24.45 -6.56
N ASN A 66 4.90 -24.11 -5.28
CA ASN A 66 5.04 -25.08 -4.19
C ASN A 66 4.04 -24.85 -3.07
N ALA A 67 3.05 -23.98 -3.30
CA ALA A 67 2.03 -23.65 -2.31
C ALA A 67 0.99 -24.78 -2.21
N THR A 68 0.51 -25.04 -0.99
CA THR A 68 -0.78 -25.71 -0.82
C THR A 68 -1.92 -24.79 -1.29
N ASP A 69 -3.11 -25.34 -1.51
CA ASP A 69 -4.28 -24.54 -1.91
C ASP A 69 -4.56 -23.39 -0.92
N GLU A 70 -4.50 -23.67 0.39
CA GLU A 70 -4.68 -22.66 1.44
C GLU A 70 -3.60 -21.55 1.38
N GLN A 71 -2.35 -21.92 1.10
CA GLN A 71 -1.27 -20.95 0.95
C GLN A 71 -1.42 -20.12 -0.32
N ALA A 72 -1.87 -20.75 -1.41
CA ALA A 72 -2.11 -20.08 -2.68
C ALA A 72 -3.18 -18.98 -2.53
N GLU A 73 -4.31 -19.29 -1.87
CA GLU A 73 -5.36 -18.31 -1.58
C GLU A 73 -4.85 -17.15 -0.71
N ALA A 74 -4.10 -17.46 0.36
CA ALA A 74 -3.53 -16.45 1.24
C ALA A 74 -2.52 -15.54 0.52
N LEU A 75 -1.69 -16.11 -0.37
CA LEU A 75 -0.71 -15.38 -1.17
C LEU A 75 -1.40 -14.43 -2.16
N GLN A 76 -2.42 -14.90 -2.86
CA GLN A 76 -3.20 -14.07 -3.80
C GLN A 76 -3.91 -12.92 -3.08
N LEU A 77 -4.56 -13.18 -1.94
CA LEU A 77 -5.20 -12.13 -1.17
C LEU A 77 -4.19 -11.11 -0.63
N GLY A 78 -3.05 -11.59 -0.12
CA GLY A 78 -1.97 -10.74 0.36
C GLY A 78 -1.39 -9.86 -0.74
N TYR A 79 -1.15 -10.44 -1.91
CA TYR A 79 -0.73 -9.71 -3.11
C TYR A 79 -1.74 -8.63 -3.49
N TRP A 80 -3.03 -8.98 -3.59
CA TRP A 80 -4.09 -8.03 -3.92
C TRP A 80 -4.15 -6.86 -2.93
N ARG A 81 -4.02 -7.14 -1.63
CA ARG A 81 -3.98 -6.09 -0.60
C ARG A 81 -2.78 -5.15 -0.73
N LEU A 82 -1.68 -5.59 -1.34
CA LEU A 82 -0.47 -4.80 -1.53
C LEU A 82 -0.49 -3.98 -2.83
N VAL A 83 -1.03 -4.52 -3.91
CA VAL A 83 -0.89 -3.92 -5.25
C VAL A 83 -2.22 -3.58 -5.93
N GLY A 84 -3.34 -4.10 -5.43
CA GLY A 84 -4.66 -3.86 -5.99
C GLY A 84 -5.13 -2.42 -5.77
N GLU A 85 -5.92 -1.91 -6.70
CA GLU A 85 -6.58 -0.61 -6.56
C GLU A 85 -7.93 -0.79 -5.84
N GLY A 86 -8.07 -0.24 -4.62
CA GLY A 86 -9.36 -0.13 -3.92
C GLY A 86 -9.50 -0.98 -2.63
N PRO A 87 -10.62 -0.83 -1.90
CA PRO A 87 -10.91 -1.66 -0.73
C PRO A 87 -11.14 -3.10 -1.21
N ALA A 88 -10.27 -4.01 -0.78
CA ALA A 88 -10.30 -5.40 -1.21
C ALA A 88 -11.68 -6.05 -0.98
N LEU A 89 -12.25 -6.62 -2.04
CA LEU A 89 -13.01 -7.88 -2.12
C LEU A 89 -13.51 -8.03 -3.58
N PHE A 90 -12.88 -8.93 -4.33
CA PHE A 90 -13.25 -9.34 -5.70
C PHE A 90 -13.16 -8.23 -6.78
N TRP A 91 -12.16 -8.37 -7.66
CA TRP A 91 -12.02 -7.54 -8.86
C TRP A 91 -13.21 -7.75 -9.80
N GLU A 92 -13.96 -6.69 -10.10
CA GLU A 92 -15.08 -6.70 -11.05
C GLU A 92 -14.72 -6.07 -12.43
N GLY A 93 -13.43 -5.86 -12.70
CA GLY A 93 -12.93 -5.31 -13.97
C GLY A 93 -12.71 -6.36 -15.05
N LYS A 94 -12.36 -5.94 -16.27
CA LYS A 94 -12.04 -6.87 -17.37
C LYS A 94 -10.86 -7.78 -16.98
N ASP A 95 -10.96 -9.08 -17.29
CA ASP A 95 -9.94 -10.09 -16.98
C ASP A 95 -8.54 -9.73 -17.53
N GLU A 96 -8.48 -9.08 -18.69
CA GLU A 96 -7.23 -8.64 -19.33
C GLU A 96 -6.51 -7.51 -18.57
N LEU A 97 -7.23 -6.83 -17.68
CA LEU A 97 -6.74 -5.76 -16.81
C LEU A 97 -6.64 -6.22 -15.36
N ALA A 98 -6.97 -7.48 -15.07
CA ALA A 98 -6.74 -8.04 -13.76
C ALA A 98 -5.23 -8.00 -13.49
N PRO A 99 -4.79 -7.35 -12.41
CA PRO A 99 -3.40 -7.46 -11.96
C PRO A 99 -3.07 -8.95 -11.78
N ILE A 100 -2.13 -9.46 -12.59
CA ILE A 100 -1.60 -10.83 -12.51
C ILE A 100 -0.96 -11.02 -11.14
#